data_AF-A0A836RMW2-F1
#
_entry.id   AF-A0A836RMW2-F1
#
_cell.length_a   1.000
_cell.length_b   1.000
_cell.length_c   1.000
_cell.angle_alpha   90.00
_cell.angle_beta   90.00
_cell.angle_gamma   90.00
#
_symmetry.space_group_name_H-M   'P 1'
#
loop_
_entity.id
_entity.type
_entity.pdbx_description
1 polymer ?
#
loop_
_entity_poly.entity_id
_entity_poly.type
_entity_poly.pdbx_seq_one_letter_code
_entity_poly.pdbx_strand_id
1 'polypeptide(L)'
;MANDQTCSEKLNKAEEYYYDDALDEAQALVLDCLNNFTLEKKERIRAYTILVRISLARENKDAAKKILLKIFTLDPTYQPTTEQETPRYVNVASEAKQEFIAQSKTTESQKQSSEKANTLWLWMGAGVAVVVTTIVLVVSGSAGENPDQLQSLSNPPPFPQ
;
A
#
# COMPACT_ATOMS: atom_id res chain seq x y z
N MET A 1 -13.75 -30.55 17.37
CA MET A 1 -14.93 -29.69 17.13
C MET A 1 -14.41 -28.45 16.44
N ALA A 2 -14.72 -28.27 15.15
CA ALA A 2 -14.32 -27.06 14.43
C ALA A 2 -15.13 -25.90 15.04
N ASN A 3 -14.42 -24.93 15.62
CA ASN A 3 -15.03 -23.79 16.27
C ASN A 3 -15.51 -22.83 15.17
N ASP A 4 -16.76 -23.00 14.71
CA ASP A 4 -17.43 -22.10 13.77
C ASP A 4 -17.82 -20.79 14.45
N GLN A 5 -16.84 -20.09 15.00
CA GLN A 5 -17.02 -18.70 15.43
C GLN A 5 -17.19 -17.81 14.21
N THR A 6 -18.18 -16.93 14.29
CA THR A 6 -18.43 -15.91 13.26
C THR A 6 -17.24 -14.95 13.17
N CYS A 7 -17.09 -14.29 12.02
CA CYS A 7 -16.01 -13.29 11.86
C CYS A 7 -16.12 -12.17 12.91
N SER A 8 -17.33 -11.71 13.21
CA SER A 8 -17.57 -10.71 14.26
C SER A 8 -17.04 -11.16 15.63
N GLU A 9 -17.32 -12.40 16.04
CA GLU A 9 -16.81 -12.96 17.31
C GLU A 9 -15.29 -13.07 17.32
N LYS A 10 -14.68 -13.52 16.22
CA LYS A 10 -13.22 -13.59 16.07
C LYS A 10 -12.58 -12.21 16.13
N LEU A 11 -13.20 -11.18 15.54
CA LEU A 11 -12.69 -9.80 15.61
C LEU A 11 -12.83 -9.21 17.02
N ASN A 12 -13.91 -9.50 17.75
CA ASN A 12 -14.03 -9.11 19.16
C ASN A 12 -12.91 -9.73 19.99
N LYS A 13 -12.69 -11.05 19.82
CA LYS A 13 -11.63 -11.76 20.53
C LYS A 13 -10.23 -11.30 20.12
N ALA A 14 -10.03 -10.90 18.87
CA ALA A 14 -8.77 -10.32 18.43
C ALA A 14 -8.49 -8.95 19.09
N GLU A 15 -9.52 -8.15 19.32
CA GLU A 15 -9.38 -6.89 20.07
C GLU A 15 -9.02 -7.17 21.53
N GLU A 16 -9.64 -8.17 22.18
CA GLU A 16 -9.26 -8.62 23.52
C GLU A 16 -7.77 -9.02 23.56
N TYR A 17 -7.34 -9.91 22.66
CA TYR A 17 -5.93 -10.31 22.58
C TYR A 17 -4.98 -9.15 22.30
N TYR A 18 -5.40 -8.16 21.50
CA TYR A 18 -4.60 -6.96 21.29
C TYR A 18 -4.37 -6.17 22.58
N TYR A 19 -5.40 -6.02 23.42
CA TYR A 19 -5.27 -5.33 24.71
C TYR A 19 -4.49 -6.14 25.75
N ASP A 20 -4.48 -7.46 25.62
CA ASP A 20 -3.68 -8.38 26.44
C ASP A 20 -2.23 -8.56 25.94
N ASP A 21 -1.80 -7.78 24.93
CA ASP A 21 -0.48 -7.88 24.26
C ASP A 21 -0.21 -9.24 23.58
N ALA A 22 -1.25 -10.06 23.38
CA ALA A 22 -1.24 -11.31 22.62
C ALA A 22 -1.36 -11.04 21.11
N LEU A 23 -0.39 -10.30 20.57
CA LEU A 23 -0.47 -9.72 19.22
C LEU A 23 -0.47 -10.77 18.09
N ASP A 24 0.13 -11.94 18.30
CA ASP A 24 0.17 -13.01 17.29
C ASP A 24 -1.17 -13.74 17.21
N GLU A 25 -1.81 -14.01 18.35
CA GLU A 25 -3.15 -14.58 18.47
C GLU A 25 -4.20 -13.63 17.89
N ALA A 26 -4.10 -12.33 18.22
CA ALA A 26 -4.95 -11.30 17.64
C ALA A 26 -4.83 -11.29 16.10
N GLN A 27 -3.59 -11.29 15.58
CA GLN A 27 -3.34 -11.28 14.14
C GLN A 27 -3.90 -12.54 13.46
N ALA A 28 -3.71 -13.72 14.05
CA ALA A 28 -4.18 -14.98 13.50
C ALA A 28 -5.71 -14.98 13.32
N LEU A 29 -6.46 -14.52 14.32
CA LEU A 29 -7.92 -14.41 14.24
C LEU A 29 -8.38 -13.44 13.16
N VAL A 30 -7.71 -12.29 13.02
CA VAL A 30 -8.07 -11.28 12.03
C VAL A 30 -7.79 -11.78 10.61
N LEU A 31 -6.65 -12.44 10.39
CA LEU A 31 -6.31 -13.01 9.09
C LEU A 31 -7.28 -14.13 8.69
N ASP A 32 -7.71 -14.95 9.65
CA ASP A 32 -8.73 -15.97 9.42
C ASP A 32 -10.06 -15.35 8.96
N CYS A 33 -10.50 -14.24 9.59
CA CYS A 33 -11.67 -13.49 9.13
C CYS A 33 -11.52 -12.94 7.71
N LEU A 34 -10.35 -12.38 7.39
CA LEU A 34 -10.10 -11.75 6.09
C LEU A 34 -10.04 -12.74 4.93
N ASN A 35 -9.78 -14.02 5.20
CA ASN A 35 -9.87 -15.11 4.23
C ASN A 35 -11.30 -15.38 3.76
N ASN A 36 -12.32 -14.88 4.47
CA ASN A 36 -13.70 -14.96 4.03
C ASN A 36 -13.99 -13.93 2.91
N PHE A 37 -14.32 -14.41 1.72
CA PHE A 37 -14.64 -13.58 0.55
C PHE A 37 -16.01 -12.88 0.65
N THR A 38 -16.94 -13.41 1.44
CA THR A 38 -18.28 -12.83 1.61
C THR A 38 -18.34 -11.84 2.76
N LEU A 39 -17.20 -11.51 3.39
CA LEU A 39 -17.13 -10.56 4.50
C LEU A 39 -17.58 -9.17 4.05
N GLU A 40 -18.52 -8.58 4.80
CA GLU A 40 -19.04 -7.25 4.51
C GLU A 40 -17.93 -6.19 4.54
N LYS A 41 -18.09 -5.13 3.73
CA LYS A 41 -17.10 -4.04 3.65
C LYS A 41 -16.79 -3.46 5.04
N LYS A 42 -17.80 -3.26 5.89
CA LYS A 42 -17.64 -2.69 7.24
C LYS A 42 -16.80 -3.61 8.15
N GLU A 43 -17.07 -4.91 8.14
CA GLU A 43 -16.28 -5.89 8.90
C GLU A 43 -14.85 -6.01 8.38
N ARG A 44 -14.67 -5.94 7.05
CA ARG A 44 -13.35 -5.95 6.42
C ARG A 44 -12.52 -4.73 6.81
N ILE A 45 -13.13 -3.54 6.89
CA ILE A 45 -12.47 -2.33 7.38
C ILE A 45 -12.08 -2.51 8.85
N ARG A 46 -13.00 -2.98 9.71
CA ARG A 46 -12.70 -3.26 11.12
C ARG A 46 -11.51 -4.22 11.29
N ALA A 47 -11.51 -5.32 10.55
CA ALA A 47 -10.41 -6.29 10.53
C ALA A 47 -9.08 -5.61 10.16
N TYR A 48 -9.04 -4.84 9.08
CA TYR A 48 -7.82 -4.12 8.71
C TYR A 48 -7.41 -3.08 9.76
N THR A 49 -8.34 -2.37 10.39
CA THR A 49 -8.04 -1.44 11.49
C THR A 49 -7.31 -2.15 12.64
N ILE A 50 -7.75 -3.36 13.03
CA ILE A 50 -7.07 -4.15 14.06
C ILE A 50 -5.64 -4.51 13.61
N LEU A 51 -5.43 -4.94 12.36
CA LEU A 51 -4.09 -5.21 11.84
C LEU A 51 -3.18 -3.97 11.81
N VAL A 52 -3.73 -2.79 11.54
CA VAL A 52 -2.97 -1.53 11.62
C VAL A 52 -2.52 -1.29 13.06
N ARG A 53 -3.43 -1.43 14.04
CA ARG A 53 -3.10 -1.30 15.47
C ARG A 53 -2.01 -2.27 15.89
N ILE A 54 -2.13 -3.55 15.53
CA ILE A 54 -1.11 -4.58 15.78
C ILE A 54 0.23 -4.18 15.14
N SER A 55 0.23 -3.72 13.89
CA SER A 55 1.46 -3.31 13.19
C SER A 55 2.13 -2.13 13.89
N LEU A 56 1.35 -1.17 14.40
CA LEU A 56 1.90 -0.05 15.17
C LEU A 56 2.41 -0.50 16.53
N ALA A 57 1.73 -1.41 17.23
CA ALA A 57 2.21 -1.98 18.49
C ALA A 57 3.58 -2.67 18.32
N ARG A 58 3.80 -3.33 17.17
CA ARG A 58 5.11 -3.91 16.78
C ARG A 58 6.11 -2.92 16.19
N GLU A 59 5.82 -1.62 16.28
CA GLU A 59 6.63 -0.54 15.71
C GLU A 59 6.85 -0.59 14.19
N ASN A 60 6.04 -1.36 13.47
CA ASN A 60 6.15 -1.52 12.02
C ASN A 60 5.23 -0.54 11.28
N LYS A 61 5.71 0.70 11.14
CA LYS A 61 4.99 1.79 10.45
C LYS A 61 4.71 1.45 8.98
N ASP A 62 5.64 0.81 8.28
CA ASP A 62 5.49 0.46 6.86
C ASP A 62 4.39 -0.58 6.63
N ALA A 63 4.31 -1.60 7.49
CA ALA A 63 3.22 -2.56 7.45
C ALA A 63 1.87 -1.88 7.72
N ALA A 64 1.81 -1.01 8.73
CA ALA A 64 0.61 -0.24 9.04
C ALA A 64 0.14 0.59 7.84
N LYS A 65 1.04 1.32 7.15
CA LYS A 65 0.72 2.07 5.93
C LYS A 65 0.15 1.17 4.83
N LYS A 66 0.81 0.04 4.54
CA LYS A 66 0.35 -0.90 3.50
C LYS A 66 -1.05 -1.43 3.79
N ILE A 67 -1.38 -1.66 5.05
CA ILE A 67 -2.73 -2.08 5.45
C ILE A 67 -3.73 -0.92 5.30
N LEU A 68 -3.37 0.30 5.70
CA LEU A 68 -4.19 1.51 5.51
C LEU A 68 -4.52 1.76 4.03
N LEU A 69 -3.60 1.50 3.10
CA LEU A 69 -3.89 1.57 1.66
C LEU A 69 -5.02 0.62 1.25
N LYS A 70 -5.12 -0.57 1.87
CA LYS A 70 -6.25 -1.49 1.65
C LYS A 70 -7.56 -0.90 2.19
N ILE A 71 -7.52 -0.24 3.35
CA ILE A 71 -8.70 0.46 3.88
C ILE A 71 -9.14 1.56 2.92
N PHE A 72 -8.24 2.40 2.41
CA PHE A 72 -8.59 3.46 1.47
C PHE A 72 -9.08 2.95 0.12
N THR A 73 -8.62 1.77 -0.31
CA THR A 73 -9.16 1.09 -1.50
C THR A 73 -10.61 0.67 -1.29
N LEU A 74 -10.97 0.20 -0.10
CA LEU A 74 -12.35 -0.16 0.25
C LEU A 74 -13.22 1.08 0.48
N ASP A 75 -12.69 2.08 1.19
CA ASP A 75 -13.35 3.31 1.55
C ASP A 75 -12.42 4.53 1.37
N PRO A 76 -12.49 5.20 0.20
CA PRO A 76 -11.72 6.42 -0.05
C PRO A 76 -12.12 7.60 0.83
N THR A 77 -13.20 7.52 1.61
CA THR A 77 -13.62 8.58 2.55
C THR A 77 -13.19 8.31 3.99
N TYR A 78 -12.58 7.15 4.27
CA TYR A 78 -12.10 6.81 5.59
C TYR A 78 -11.09 7.85 6.09
N GLN A 79 -11.38 8.42 7.26
CA GLN A 79 -10.57 9.42 7.92
C GLN A 79 -10.68 9.23 9.45
N PRO A 80 -9.71 8.54 10.08
CA PRO A 80 -9.71 8.35 11.52
C PRO A 80 -9.43 9.67 12.23
N THR A 81 -10.04 9.88 13.39
CA THR A 81 -9.80 11.05 14.25
C THR A 81 -9.16 10.64 15.57
N THR A 82 -8.62 11.62 16.30
CA THR A 82 -7.94 11.38 17.59
C THR A 82 -8.88 10.98 18.72
N GLU A 83 -10.18 11.18 18.54
CA GLU A 83 -11.22 10.71 19.48
C GLU A 83 -11.48 9.21 19.31
N GLN A 84 -11.23 8.67 18.12
CA GLN A 84 -11.46 7.27 17.78
C GLN A 84 -10.19 6.42 17.93
N GLU A 85 -9.02 7.02 17.66
CA GLU A 85 -7.74 6.34 17.55
C GLU A 85 -6.61 7.16 18.18
N THR A 86 -5.48 6.52 18.41
CA THR A 86 -4.29 7.21 18.94
C THR A 86 -3.75 8.27 17.94
N PRO A 87 -3.10 9.34 18.42
CA PRO A 87 -2.45 10.32 17.54
C PRO A 87 -1.45 9.67 16.56
N ARG A 88 -0.76 8.62 17.01
CA ARG A 88 0.16 7.84 16.17
C ARG A 88 -0.56 7.20 14.98
N TYR A 89 -1.72 6.59 15.21
CA TYR A 89 -2.54 6.00 14.14
C TYR A 89 -2.98 7.07 13.14
N VAL A 90 -3.52 8.19 13.62
CA VAL A 90 -4.00 9.29 12.77
C VAL A 90 -2.87 9.86 11.90
N ASN A 91 -1.68 10.05 12.46
CA ASN A 91 -0.52 10.52 11.71
C ASN A 91 -0.12 9.55 10.58
N VAL A 92 -0.06 8.25 10.87
CA VAL A 92 0.27 7.23 9.87
C VAL A 92 -0.82 7.13 8.79
N ALA A 93 -2.10 7.23 9.18
CA ALA A 93 -3.22 7.27 8.26
C ALA A 93 -3.17 8.47 7.32
N SER A 94 -2.83 9.66 7.83
CA SER A 94 -2.65 10.87 7.03
C SER A 94 -1.54 10.71 5.99
N GLU A 95 -0.38 10.18 6.40
CA GLU A 95 0.72 9.90 5.47
C GLU A 95 0.32 8.89 4.38
N ALA A 96 -0.26 7.75 4.77
CA ALA A 96 -0.73 6.74 3.83
C ALA A 96 -1.80 7.29 2.88
N LYS A 97 -2.62 8.25 3.34
CA LYS A 97 -3.63 8.90 2.51
C LYS A 97 -3.02 9.74 1.39
N GLN A 98 -1.95 10.48 1.69
CA GLN A 98 -1.23 11.26 0.69
C GLN A 98 -0.63 10.35 -0.38
N GLU A 99 -0.03 9.23 0.04
CA GLU A 99 0.51 8.21 -0.86
C GLU A 99 -0.59 7.60 -1.76
N PHE A 100 -1.75 7.28 -1.19
CA PHE A 100 -2.90 6.77 -1.95
C PHE A 100 -3.38 7.76 -3.02
N ILE A 101 -3.48 9.05 -2.68
CA ILE A 101 -3.89 10.11 -3.61
C ILE A 101 -2.82 10.33 -4.70
N ALA A 102 -1.54 10.20 -4.37
CA ALA A 102 -0.47 10.30 -5.37
C ALA A 102 -0.56 9.14 -6.37
N GLN A 103 -0.78 7.92 -5.90
CA GLN A 103 -0.88 6.72 -6.74
C GLN A 103 -2.11 6.75 -7.67
N SER A 104 -3.24 7.27 -7.20
CA SER A 104 -4.44 7.38 -8.04
C SER A 104 -4.24 8.38 -9.19
N LYS A 105 -3.56 9.51 -8.96
CA LYS A 105 -3.26 10.53 -9.99
C LYS A 105 -2.33 10.04 -11.11
N THR A 106 -1.33 9.21 -10.78
CA THR A 106 -0.41 8.66 -11.78
C THR A 106 -1.10 7.70 -12.75
N THR A 107 -2.12 6.98 -12.27
CA THR A 107 -2.89 6.02 -13.07
C THR A 107 -3.80 6.71 -14.09
N GLU A 108 -4.33 7.90 -13.78
CA GLU A 108 -5.13 8.70 -14.71
C GLU A 108 -4.29 9.33 -15.83
N SER A 109 -3.06 9.77 -15.52
CA SER A 109 -2.16 10.38 -16.50
C SER A 109 -1.66 9.39 -17.58
N GLN A 110 -1.66 8.08 -17.31
CA GLN A 110 -1.34 7.06 -18.31
C GLN A 110 -2.54 6.64 -19.18
N LYS A 111 -3.79 6.82 -18.72
CA LYS A 111 -4.97 6.53 -19.56
C LYS A 111 -5.20 7.58 -20.65
N GLN A 112 -4.74 8.82 -20.47
CA GLN A 112 -4.86 9.89 -21.46
C GLN A 112 -3.68 9.97 -22.45
N SER A 113 -2.58 9.25 -22.20
CA SER A 113 -1.41 9.17 -23.10
C SER A 113 -1.38 7.89 -23.96
N SER A 114 -2.46 7.11 -23.96
CA SER A 114 -2.69 5.98 -24.87
C SER A 114 -3.73 6.33 -25.95
N GLU A 115 -3.92 7.61 -26.27
CA GLU A 115 -4.81 8.08 -27.34
C GLU A 115 -4.08 8.95 -28.39
N LYS A 116 -2.74 9.06 -28.33
CA LYS A 116 -1.91 9.83 -29.28
C LYS A 116 -0.67 9.08 -29.78
N ALA A 117 -0.80 7.80 -30.11
CA ALA A 117 0.27 7.06 -30.80
C ALA A 117 -0.21 5.93 -31.73
N ASN A 118 -1.37 6.08 -32.39
CA ASN A 118 -1.79 5.16 -33.45
C ASN A 118 -2.46 5.84 -34.67
N THR A 119 -2.27 7.15 -34.87
CA THR A 119 -2.56 7.84 -36.16
C THR A 119 -1.63 7.42 -37.31
N LEU A 120 -0.73 6.45 -37.08
CA LEU A 120 0.10 5.82 -38.11
C LEU A 120 -0.54 4.57 -38.75
N TRP A 121 -1.75 4.15 -38.35
CA TRP A 121 -2.41 2.95 -38.89
C TRP A 121 -3.39 3.22 -40.04
N LEU A 122 -3.50 4.46 -40.53
CA LEU A 122 -4.44 4.82 -41.61
C LEU A 122 -3.84 4.85 -43.03
N TRP A 123 -2.55 4.53 -43.22
CA TRP A 123 -1.86 4.74 -44.51
C TRP A 123 -1.06 3.53 -45.06
N MET A 124 -1.31 2.31 -44.60
CA MET A 124 -0.73 1.11 -45.25
C MET A 124 -1.82 0.19 -45.81
N GLY A 125 -2.51 0.70 -46.82
CA GLY A 125 -3.04 -0.15 -47.89
C GLY A 125 -1.90 -0.54 -48.84
N ALA A 126 -1.98 -1.74 -49.40
CA ALA A 126 -1.04 -2.39 -50.32
C ALA A 126 0.20 -2.99 -49.65
N GLY A 127 0.17 -4.33 -49.53
CA GLY A 127 1.15 -5.10 -48.78
C GLY A 127 2.47 -5.34 -49.49
N VAL A 128 3.48 -5.66 -48.69
CA VAL A 128 4.55 -6.60 -48.99
C VAL A 128 4.98 -7.20 -47.64
N ALA A 129 4.86 -8.51 -47.49
CA ALA A 129 5.46 -9.24 -46.38
C ALA A 129 6.93 -9.51 -46.71
N VAL A 130 7.87 -9.04 -45.88
CA VAL A 130 9.21 -9.63 -45.82
C VAL A 130 9.72 -9.64 -44.38
N VAL A 131 9.93 -10.86 -43.91
CA VAL A 131 10.52 -11.31 -42.66
C VAL A 131 12.03 -11.11 -42.68
N VAL A 132 12.61 -10.32 -41.78
CA VAL A 132 13.99 -10.45 -41.25
C VAL A 132 14.10 -9.48 -40.05
N THR A 133 14.84 -9.67 -38.95
CA THR A 133 16.13 -10.33 -38.70
C THR A 133 16.30 -10.52 -37.18
N THR A 134 16.80 -11.70 -36.79
CA THR A 134 17.73 -11.99 -35.68
C THR A 134 17.67 -11.18 -34.38
N ILE A 135 17.33 -11.86 -33.29
CA ILE A 135 17.59 -11.42 -31.91
C ILE A 135 19.11 -11.33 -31.71
N VAL A 136 19.64 -10.12 -31.48
CA VAL A 136 21.00 -9.97 -30.93
C VAL A 136 20.89 -10.20 -29.42
N LEU A 137 21.36 -11.36 -28.96
CA LEU A 137 21.68 -11.59 -27.56
C LEU A 137 22.89 -10.70 -27.20
N VAL A 138 22.66 -9.65 -26.41
CA VAL A 138 23.75 -9.04 -25.63
C VAL A 138 23.62 -9.53 -24.20
N VAL A 139 24.59 -10.37 -23.85
CA VAL A 139 24.85 -10.98 -22.55
C VAL A 139 25.76 -10.05 -21.75
N SER A 140 25.41 -9.89 -20.46
CA SER A 140 26.30 -9.75 -19.30
C SER A 140 27.18 -8.51 -19.12
N GLY A 141 27.15 -7.97 -17.89
CA GLY A 141 28.13 -7.01 -17.40
C GLY A 141 27.76 -6.42 -16.03
N SER A 142 27.94 -7.21 -14.96
CA SER A 142 28.00 -6.75 -13.58
C SER A 142 29.43 -6.26 -13.23
N ALA A 143 29.55 -5.38 -12.22
CA ALA A 143 30.76 -4.84 -11.55
C ALA A 143 31.16 -3.42 -12.02
N GLY A 144 31.49 -2.42 -11.20
CA GLY A 144 31.68 -2.26 -9.74
C GLY A 144 31.75 -0.73 -9.44
N GLU A 145 31.25 -0.24 -8.29
CA GLU A 145 32.03 0.20 -7.09
C GLU A 145 32.54 1.68 -7.09
N ASN A 146 31.81 2.55 -6.35
CA ASN A 146 32.20 3.68 -5.44
C ASN A 146 33.15 4.83 -5.88
N PRO A 147 33.30 5.96 -5.13
CA PRO A 147 32.46 6.63 -4.10
C PRO A 147 32.34 8.18 -4.36
N ASP A 148 31.90 8.95 -3.36
CA ASP A 148 32.01 10.42 -3.22
C ASP A 148 30.98 11.36 -3.86
N GLN A 149 29.90 11.64 -3.11
CA GLN A 149 29.53 13.03 -2.84
C GLN A 149 28.71 13.15 -1.54
N LEU A 150 29.41 13.38 -0.43
CA LEU A 150 28.82 13.95 0.77
C LEU A 150 28.37 15.38 0.46
N GLN A 151 27.09 15.58 0.16
CA GLN A 151 26.50 16.92 0.20
C GLN A 151 26.31 17.32 1.66
N SER A 152 27.32 18.01 2.17
CA SER A 152 27.30 18.83 3.37
C SER A 152 26.07 19.76 3.32
N LEU A 153 25.12 19.55 4.22
CA LEU A 153 24.00 20.47 4.42
C LEU A 153 24.51 21.74 5.09
N SER A 154 24.15 22.88 4.52
CA SER A 154 24.49 24.23 5.02
C SER A 154 24.05 24.43 6.47
N ASN A 155 24.91 25.01 7.30
CA ASN A 155 24.62 25.35 8.69
C ASN A 155 23.42 26.33 8.81
N PRO A 156 22.54 26.15 9.81
CA PRO A 156 21.42 27.06 10.05
C PRO A 156 21.87 28.42 10.62
N PRO A 157 21.06 29.48 10.42
CA PRO A 157 21.37 30.83 10.88
C PRO A 157 21.37 30.94 12.42
N PRO A 158 22.13 31.90 13.00
CA PRO A 158 22.18 32.09 14.43
C PRO A 158 20.90 32.72 14.98
N PHE A 159 20.53 32.33 16.20
CA PHE A 159 19.36 32.86 16.90
C PHE A 159 19.58 34.30 17.40
N PRO A 160 18.52 35.14 17.39
CA PRO A 160 18.59 36.49 17.94
C PRO A 160 18.73 36.44 19.47
N GLN A 161 19.52 37.38 20.02
CA GLN A 161 19.68 37.62 21.46
C GLN A 161 18.53 38.43 22.03
#